data_AF-A0A829ZVJ0-F1
#
_entry.id   AF-A0A829ZVJ0-F1
#
_cell.length_a   1.000
_cell.length_b   1.000
_cell.length_c   1.000
_cell.angle_alpha   90.00
_cell.angle_beta   90.00
_cell.angle_gamma   90.00
#
_symmetry.space_group_name_H-M   'P 1'
#
loop_
_entity.id
_entity.type
_entity.pdbx_description
1 polymer ?
#
loop_
_entity_poly.entity_id
_entity_poly.type
_entity_poly.pdbx_seq_one_letter_code
_entity_poly.pdbx_strand_id
1 'polypeptide(L)'
;MFLKAEIRKGEYYDSVKLMLVTQQLSSMDGIEEAAVQMGTNLNKEVLRNMGMLAPELEEATADDLMISIKGISEKAVDQALKQVDLLLSQRGSKDESYDYRPRSFDAAMKACPDLNLCIISVPGRYAKREAMKALEKGLHVMLFSDNVALEDELELKIYARNHNLLLMGPDCGTAMLNNIPLGFANKVRRGKIGIVGASGTGTQEVMTLIHKRGGGVSHAIGTGSRDLRSEIGGITTLQGLEGACPKRRGILVAPSFAFFKPFSPSWKSLE
;
A
#
# COMPACT_ATOMS: atom_id res chain seq x y z
N MET A 1 23.73 -11.52 26.42
CA MET A 1 22.64 -11.00 25.56
C MET A 1 21.41 -10.88 26.42
N PHE A 2 20.74 -9.72 26.36
CA PHE A 2 19.58 -9.41 27.18
C PHE A 2 18.40 -9.17 26.25
N LEU A 3 17.28 -9.81 26.53
CA LEU A 3 16.01 -9.62 25.82
C LEU A 3 15.02 -9.01 26.82
N LYS A 4 14.42 -7.88 26.47
CA LYS A 4 13.24 -7.36 27.17
C LYS A 4 12.08 -7.27 26.20
N ALA A 5 10.91 -7.65 26.66
CA ALA A 5 9.67 -7.55 25.93
C ALA A 5 8.61 -6.83 26.77
N GLU A 6 7.63 -6.24 26.10
CA GLU A 6 6.52 -5.53 26.73
C GLU A 6 5.28 -5.60 25.82
N ILE A 7 4.10 -5.81 26.41
CA ILE A 7 2.81 -5.59 25.74
C ILE A 7 2.22 -4.29 26.24
N ARG A 8 1.81 -3.42 25.32
CA ARG A 8 0.98 -2.24 25.62
C ARG A 8 -0.42 -2.45 25.11
N LYS A 9 -1.36 -2.57 26.05
CA LYS A 9 -2.74 -2.94 25.73
C LYS A 9 -3.52 -1.78 25.14
N GLY A 10 -4.20 -2.03 24.03
CA GLY A 10 -5.08 -1.06 23.36
C GLY A 10 -4.39 0.15 22.74
N GLU A 11 -3.06 0.12 22.58
CA GLU A 11 -2.30 1.14 21.86
C GLU A 11 -2.16 0.77 20.38
N TYR A 12 -2.90 1.46 19.51
CA TYR A 12 -2.85 1.25 18.06
C TYR A 12 -2.00 2.30 17.36
N TYR A 13 -1.07 1.85 16.52
CA TYR A 13 -0.26 2.70 15.63
C TYR A 13 -0.23 2.11 14.21
N ASP A 14 -0.03 2.97 13.22
CA ASP A 14 0.15 2.53 11.83
C ASP A 14 1.52 1.83 11.63
N SER A 15 1.58 0.93 10.65
CA SER A 15 2.76 0.09 10.40
C SER A 15 4.00 0.88 9.96
N VAL A 16 3.84 2.05 9.32
CA VAL A 16 4.97 2.88 8.89
C VAL A 16 5.64 3.50 10.10
N LYS A 17 4.85 4.04 11.02
CA LYS A 17 5.37 4.59 12.27
C LYS A 17 6.11 3.51 13.07
N LEU A 18 5.52 2.33 13.23
CA LEU A 18 6.15 1.21 13.93
C LEU A 18 7.46 0.76 13.27
N MET A 19 7.51 0.74 11.93
CA MET A 19 8.71 0.45 11.16
C MET A 19 9.81 1.49 11.41
N LEU A 20 9.48 2.79 11.40
CA LEU A 20 10.43 3.86 11.66
C LEU A 20 10.99 3.80 13.08
N VAL A 21 10.13 3.57 14.07
CA VAL A 21 10.57 3.38 15.46
C VAL A 21 11.49 2.16 15.56
N THR A 22 11.10 1.02 14.98
CA THR A 22 11.92 -0.19 14.94
C THR A 22 13.31 0.09 14.34
N GLN A 23 13.37 0.76 13.20
CA GLN A 23 14.63 1.10 12.53
C GLN A 23 15.53 2.00 13.39
N GLN A 24 14.95 3.00 14.05
CA GLN A 24 15.69 3.89 14.94
C GLN A 24 16.24 3.16 16.16
N LEU A 25 15.45 2.29 16.79
CA LEU A 25 15.89 1.47 17.92
C LEU A 25 17.02 0.51 17.51
N SER A 26 16.90 -0.15 16.35
CA SER A 26 17.94 -1.02 15.82
C SER A 26 19.24 -0.28 15.47
N SER A 27 19.19 1.05 15.31
CA SER A 27 20.38 1.87 15.06
C SER A 27 21.07 2.39 16.33
N MET A 28 20.51 2.11 17.52
CA MET A 28 21.10 2.54 18.79
C MET A 28 22.30 1.66 19.18
N ASP A 29 23.32 2.30 19.75
CA ASP A 29 24.51 1.59 20.23
C ASP A 29 24.15 0.52 21.27
N GLY A 30 24.61 -0.71 21.03
CA GLY A 30 24.40 -1.84 21.92
C GLY A 30 23.07 -2.57 21.75
N ILE A 31 22.26 -2.19 20.76
CA ILE A 31 21.09 -2.95 20.32
C ILE A 31 21.50 -3.88 19.16
N GLU A 32 21.21 -5.17 19.30
CA GLU A 32 21.43 -6.16 18.25
C GLU A 32 20.20 -6.26 17.36
N GLU A 33 19.01 -6.26 17.97
CA GLU A 33 17.74 -6.44 17.27
C GLU A 33 16.63 -5.74 18.04
N ALA A 34 15.71 -5.10 17.32
CA ALA A 34 14.52 -4.47 17.90
C ALA A 34 13.33 -4.80 17.01
N ALA A 35 12.17 -4.94 17.62
CA ALA A 35 10.92 -5.12 16.90
C ALA A 35 9.79 -4.45 17.68
N VAL A 36 9.08 -3.55 17.01
CA VAL A 36 7.86 -2.90 17.52
C VAL A 36 6.75 -3.16 16.52
N GLN A 37 5.75 -3.97 16.89
CA GLN A 37 4.72 -4.47 15.96
C GLN A 37 3.38 -4.68 16.66
N MET A 38 2.26 -4.66 15.90
CA MET A 38 0.94 -5.04 16.44
C MET A 38 0.88 -6.56 16.70
N GLY A 39 0.12 -6.99 17.71
CA GLY A 39 -0.03 -8.38 18.17
C GLY A 39 -0.80 -9.33 17.25
N THR A 40 -0.66 -9.19 15.93
CA THR A 40 -1.27 -10.11 14.96
C THR A 40 -0.55 -11.47 14.94
N ASN A 41 -1.26 -12.53 14.56
CA ASN A 41 -0.67 -13.88 14.45
C ASN A 41 0.54 -13.92 13.51
N LEU A 42 0.48 -13.19 12.39
CA LEU A 42 1.59 -13.07 11.43
C LEU A 42 2.84 -12.44 12.09
N ASN A 43 2.66 -11.34 12.82
CA ASN A 43 3.77 -10.65 13.47
C ASN A 43 4.37 -11.49 14.60
N LYS A 44 3.55 -12.25 15.35
CA LYS A 44 4.07 -13.21 16.34
C LYS A 44 4.93 -14.29 15.69
N GLU A 45 4.54 -14.79 14.52
CA GLU A 45 5.34 -15.76 13.76
C GLU A 45 6.67 -15.16 13.30
N VAL A 46 6.66 -13.91 12.83
CA VAL A 46 7.88 -13.17 12.49
C VAL A 46 8.81 -13.06 13.70
N LEU A 47 8.31 -12.62 14.87
CA LEU A 47 9.11 -12.54 16.09
C LEU A 47 9.66 -13.90 16.53
N ARG A 48 8.87 -14.98 16.36
CA ARG A 48 9.30 -16.35 16.69
C ARG A 48 10.50 -16.77 15.84
N ASN A 49 10.45 -16.50 14.54
CA ASN A 49 11.52 -16.82 13.61
C ASN A 49 12.80 -16.01 13.87
N MET A 50 12.67 -14.79 14.40
CA MET A 50 13.80 -13.95 14.83
C MET A 50 14.33 -14.32 16.23
N GLY A 51 13.70 -15.25 16.95
CA GLY A 51 14.06 -15.55 18.34
C GLY A 51 13.78 -14.39 19.31
N MET A 52 12.82 -13.53 18.96
CA MET A 52 12.44 -12.32 19.69
C MET A 52 11.07 -12.43 20.36
N LEU A 53 10.35 -13.54 20.18
CA LEU A 53 9.06 -13.75 20.82
C LEU A 53 9.24 -14.24 22.26
N ALA A 54 9.11 -13.33 23.23
CA ALA A 54 9.06 -13.69 24.64
C ALA A 54 7.69 -14.32 24.99
N PRO A 55 7.62 -15.23 26.00
CA PRO A 55 6.38 -15.91 26.37
C PRO A 55 5.21 -14.96 26.67
N GLU A 56 5.50 -13.83 27.31
CA GLU A 56 4.51 -12.78 27.61
C GLU A 56 3.86 -12.19 26.35
N LEU A 57 4.56 -12.13 25.21
CA LEU A 57 4.03 -11.58 23.95
C LEU A 57 2.99 -12.49 23.28
N GLU A 58 2.91 -13.77 23.66
CA GLU A 58 1.92 -14.71 23.10
C GLU A 58 0.48 -14.30 23.45
N GLU A 59 0.28 -13.58 24.56
CA GLU A 59 -1.03 -13.10 25.00
C GLU A 59 -1.52 -11.85 24.26
N ALA A 60 -0.66 -11.18 23.50
CA ALA A 60 -1.02 -9.96 22.78
C ALA A 60 -2.11 -10.22 21.73
N THR A 61 -3.10 -9.34 21.64
CA THR A 61 -4.12 -9.37 20.59
C THR A 61 -3.74 -8.47 19.42
N ALA A 62 -4.50 -8.51 18.32
CA ALA A 62 -4.26 -7.66 17.16
C ALA A 62 -4.34 -6.14 17.46
N ASP A 63 -4.97 -5.76 18.58
CA ASP A 63 -5.13 -4.39 19.04
C ASP A 63 -4.03 -3.95 20.04
N ASP A 64 -3.13 -4.86 20.41
CA ASP A 64 -2.05 -4.60 21.36
C ASP A 64 -0.71 -4.37 20.65
N LEU A 65 0.10 -3.48 21.20
CA LEU A 65 1.45 -3.25 20.74
C LEU A 65 2.42 -4.20 21.42
N MET A 66 3.21 -4.93 20.65
CA MET A 66 4.32 -5.75 21.12
C MET A 66 5.64 -5.01 20.88
N ILE A 67 6.44 -4.92 21.94
CA ILE A 67 7.81 -4.41 21.89
C ILE A 67 8.73 -5.55 22.30
N SER A 68 9.78 -5.80 21.51
CA SER A 68 10.83 -6.76 21.84
C SER A 68 12.18 -6.19 21.44
N ILE A 69 13.12 -6.13 22.39
CA ILE A 69 14.43 -5.50 22.20
C ILE A 69 15.52 -6.42 22.75
N LYS A 70 16.49 -6.74 21.91
CA LYS A 70 17.66 -7.54 22.23
C LYS A 70 18.93 -6.70 22.15
N GLY A 71 19.76 -6.77 23.18
CA GLY A 71 21.00 -6.00 23.25
C GLY A 71 22.13 -6.67 24.02
N ILE A 72 23.31 -6.06 23.93
CA ILE A 72 24.55 -6.56 24.52
C ILE A 72 24.61 -6.34 26.05
N SER A 73 23.84 -5.38 26.58
CA SER A 73 23.76 -5.08 28.00
C SER A 73 22.34 -4.69 28.42
N GLU A 74 21.98 -4.97 29.68
CA GLU A 74 20.67 -4.59 30.23
C GLU A 74 20.45 -3.07 30.16
N LYS A 75 21.49 -2.27 30.43
CA LYS A 75 21.43 -0.81 30.36
C LYS A 75 21.08 -0.31 28.95
N ALA A 76 21.63 -0.91 27.90
CA ALA A 76 21.33 -0.54 26.52
C ALA A 76 19.87 -0.83 26.17
N VAL A 77 19.37 -2.01 26.57
CA VAL A 77 17.97 -2.41 26.35
C VAL A 77 17.00 -1.49 27.11
N ASP A 78 17.31 -1.14 28.36
CA ASP A 78 16.48 -0.20 29.14
C ASP A 78 16.46 1.21 28.56
N GLN A 79 17.58 1.68 28.01
CA GLN A 79 17.64 2.96 27.33
C GLN A 79 16.80 2.94 26.05
N ALA A 80 16.89 1.88 25.26
CA ALA A 80 16.08 1.71 24.06
C ALA A 80 14.58 1.63 24.41
N LEU A 81 14.19 0.89 25.45
CA LEU A 81 12.80 0.80 25.89
C LEU A 81 12.22 2.16 26.29
N LYS A 82 12.98 2.98 27.04
CA LYS A 82 12.58 4.36 27.37
C LYS A 82 12.46 5.25 26.14
N GLN A 83 13.25 5.00 25.10
CA GLN A 83 13.20 5.76 23.86
C GLN A 83 11.96 5.44 23.04
N VAL A 84 11.34 4.26 23.21
CA VAL A 84 10.11 3.87 22.51
C VAL A 84 9.00 4.91 22.70
N ASP A 85 8.78 5.38 23.93
CA ASP A 85 7.75 6.39 24.23
C ASP A 85 7.99 7.72 23.49
N LEU A 86 9.25 8.15 23.45
CA LEU A 86 9.64 9.37 22.76
C LEU A 86 9.43 9.24 21.25
N LEU A 87 9.79 8.10 20.67
CA LEU A 87 9.65 7.85 19.23
C LEU A 87 8.18 7.64 18.82
N LEU A 88 7.39 6.99 19.67
CA LEU A 88 5.94 6.83 19.46
C LEU A 88 5.19 8.15 19.67
N SER A 89 5.66 9.05 20.54
CA SER A 89 5.03 10.37 20.73
C SER A 89 5.49 11.41 19.73
N GLN A 90 6.67 11.25 19.11
CA GLN A 90 7.14 12.11 18.04
C GLN A 90 6.17 12.04 16.86
N ARG A 91 5.50 13.17 16.62
CA ARG A 91 4.83 13.41 15.33
C ARG A 91 5.95 13.59 14.32
N GLY A 92 5.92 12.80 13.24
CA GLY A 92 6.83 12.98 12.12
C GLY A 92 6.93 14.46 11.74
N SER A 93 8.12 14.89 11.30
CA SER A 93 8.40 16.26 10.89
C SER A 93 7.18 16.83 10.16
N LYS A 94 6.64 17.95 10.67
CA LYS A 94 5.58 18.70 9.99
C LYS A 94 6.11 19.02 8.59
N ASP A 95 5.73 18.23 7.61
CA ASP A 95 5.81 18.65 6.22
C ASP A 95 4.92 19.88 6.12
N GLU A 96 5.56 21.03 5.92
CA GLU A 96 4.94 22.30 5.58
C GLU A 96 4.22 22.13 4.23
N SER A 97 2.93 21.78 4.23
CA SER A 97 2.10 22.04 3.05
C SER A 97 0.58 22.02 3.25
N TYR A 98 0.03 21.52 4.36
CA TYR A 98 -1.42 21.63 4.62
C TYR A 98 -1.72 21.86 6.11
N ASP A 99 -1.98 23.13 6.47
CA ASP A 99 -2.36 23.54 7.83
C ASP A 99 -3.70 22.94 8.28
N TYR A 100 -4.57 22.58 7.33
CA TYR A 100 -5.87 21.98 7.62
C TYR A 100 -5.89 20.48 7.27
N ARG A 101 -5.99 19.65 8.31
CA ARG A 101 -6.21 18.20 8.19
C ARG A 101 -7.66 17.86 8.54
N PRO A 102 -8.56 17.74 7.55
CA PRO A 102 -9.96 17.41 7.80
C PRO A 102 -10.08 16.05 8.48
N ARG A 103 -10.93 15.95 9.51
CA ARG A 103 -11.15 14.70 10.27
C ARG A 103 -12.25 13.81 9.70
N SER A 104 -12.93 14.27 8.65
CA SER A 104 -13.96 13.51 7.97
C SER A 104 -13.92 13.77 6.47
N PHE A 105 -14.41 12.80 5.71
CA PHE A 105 -14.56 12.91 4.27
C PHE A 105 -15.36 14.15 3.87
N ASP A 106 -16.48 14.42 4.55
CA ASP A 106 -17.36 15.55 4.23
C ASP A 106 -16.70 16.91 4.58
N ALA A 107 -15.86 16.96 5.60
CA ALA A 107 -15.07 18.15 5.91
C ALA A 107 -14.00 18.41 4.84
N ALA A 108 -13.39 17.36 4.29
CA ALA A 108 -12.42 17.46 3.20
C ALA A 108 -13.06 18.01 1.92
N MET A 109 -14.22 17.46 1.53
CA MET A 109 -14.96 17.94 0.36
C MET A 109 -15.43 19.39 0.48
N LYS A 110 -15.80 19.83 1.69
CA LYS A 110 -16.16 21.24 1.94
C LYS A 110 -14.96 22.17 1.83
N ALA A 111 -13.80 21.74 2.32
CA ALA A 111 -12.59 22.55 2.28
C ALA A 111 -11.98 22.64 0.88
N CYS A 112 -12.10 21.57 0.09
CA CYS A 112 -11.60 21.49 -1.29
C CYS A 112 -12.72 20.97 -2.22
N PRO A 113 -13.60 21.84 -2.74
CA PRO A 113 -14.69 21.44 -3.63
C PRO A 113 -14.23 20.84 -4.96
N ASP A 114 -13.03 21.19 -5.42
CA ASP A 114 -12.48 20.76 -6.72
C ASP A 114 -11.77 19.40 -6.68
N LEU A 115 -11.88 18.65 -5.56
CA LEU A 115 -11.35 17.30 -5.48
C LEU A 115 -12.01 16.41 -6.55
N ASN A 116 -11.20 15.62 -7.25
CA ASN A 116 -11.65 14.73 -8.31
C ASN A 116 -11.16 13.28 -8.13
N LEU A 117 -10.32 13.01 -7.13
CA LEU A 117 -9.73 11.71 -6.86
C LEU A 117 -9.68 11.47 -5.35
N CYS A 118 -10.06 10.26 -4.93
CA CYS A 118 -9.94 9.78 -3.57
C CYS A 118 -9.01 8.55 -3.51
N ILE A 119 -8.01 8.58 -2.63
CA ILE A 119 -7.16 7.42 -2.35
C ILE A 119 -7.65 6.80 -1.03
N ILE A 120 -7.98 5.51 -1.06
CA ILE A 120 -8.56 4.79 0.07
C ILE A 120 -7.62 3.66 0.49
N SER A 121 -7.16 3.74 1.74
CA SER A 121 -6.21 2.79 2.36
C SER A 121 -6.67 2.38 3.76
N VAL A 122 -7.98 2.16 3.93
CA VAL A 122 -8.60 1.66 5.18
C VAL A 122 -8.58 0.12 5.21
N PRO A 123 -8.84 -0.54 6.35
CA PRO A 123 -9.00 -1.99 6.39
C PRO A 123 -10.07 -2.49 5.39
N GLY A 124 -9.82 -3.64 4.74
CA GLY A 124 -10.65 -4.18 3.65
C GLY A 124 -12.15 -4.23 3.93
N ARG A 125 -12.52 -4.60 5.17
CA ARG A 125 -13.92 -4.65 5.63
C ARG A 125 -14.68 -3.31 5.54
N TYR A 126 -13.97 -2.18 5.50
CA TYR A 126 -14.56 -0.84 5.36
C TYR A 126 -14.41 -0.27 3.96
N ALA A 127 -13.55 -0.87 3.12
CA ALA A 127 -13.12 -0.27 1.86
C ALA A 127 -14.28 -0.09 0.87
N LYS A 128 -15.20 -1.07 0.79
CA LYS A 128 -16.41 -0.95 -0.06
C LYS A 128 -17.22 0.30 0.28
N ARG A 129 -17.51 0.50 1.56
CA ARG A 129 -18.34 1.61 2.04
C ARG A 129 -17.70 2.95 1.70
N GLU A 130 -16.41 3.10 1.99
CA GLU A 130 -15.69 4.36 1.71
C GLU A 130 -15.53 4.61 0.20
N ALA A 131 -15.29 3.55 -0.59
CA ALA A 131 -15.18 3.64 -2.04
C ALA A 131 -16.52 4.05 -2.68
N MET A 132 -17.62 3.41 -2.28
CA MET A 132 -18.95 3.78 -2.78
C MET A 132 -19.29 5.23 -2.41
N LYS A 133 -19.02 5.65 -1.17
CA LYS A 133 -19.22 7.04 -0.74
C LYS A 133 -18.45 8.03 -1.62
N ALA A 134 -17.20 7.72 -1.98
CA ALA A 134 -16.41 8.57 -2.86
C ALA A 134 -16.95 8.60 -4.30
N LEU A 135 -17.35 7.45 -4.84
CA LEU A 135 -17.94 7.34 -6.18
C LEU A 135 -19.27 8.09 -6.28
N GLU A 136 -20.16 7.96 -5.29
CA GLU A 136 -21.43 8.69 -5.20
C GLU A 136 -21.24 10.22 -5.14
N LYS A 137 -20.05 10.68 -4.74
CA LYS A 137 -19.67 12.09 -4.71
C LYS A 137 -18.95 12.55 -5.98
N GLY A 138 -18.89 11.69 -7.01
CA GLY A 138 -18.30 12.02 -8.30
C GLY A 138 -16.77 11.97 -8.33
N LEU A 139 -16.13 11.33 -7.34
CA LEU A 139 -14.68 11.20 -7.32
C LEU A 139 -14.25 9.92 -8.05
N HIS A 140 -13.16 10.01 -8.83
CA HIS A 140 -12.39 8.82 -9.17
C HIS A 140 -11.82 8.22 -7.88
N VAL A 141 -11.60 6.90 -7.86
CA VAL A 141 -11.11 6.22 -6.67
C VAL A 141 -9.87 5.40 -7.00
N MET A 142 -8.83 5.55 -6.19
CA MET A 142 -7.77 4.56 -6.05
C MET A 142 -7.99 3.80 -4.75
N LEU A 143 -8.38 2.54 -4.88
CA LEU A 143 -8.59 1.63 -3.78
C LEU A 143 -7.29 0.83 -3.55
N PHE A 144 -6.43 1.39 -2.70
CA PHE A 144 -5.19 0.75 -2.28
C PHE A 144 -5.48 -0.46 -1.37
N SER A 145 -6.53 -0.36 -0.56
CA SER A 145 -6.98 -1.44 0.33
C SER A 145 -7.14 -2.78 -0.38
N ASP A 146 -6.62 -3.82 0.25
CA ASP A 146 -6.83 -5.23 -0.10
C ASP A 146 -7.89 -5.87 0.83
N ASN A 147 -8.18 -7.16 0.67
CA ASN A 147 -9.17 -7.93 1.41
C ASN A 147 -10.61 -7.41 1.22
N VAL A 148 -10.93 -7.05 -0.01
CA VAL A 148 -12.29 -6.71 -0.47
C VAL A 148 -12.86 -7.91 -1.21
N ALA A 149 -14.13 -8.26 -0.96
CA ALA A 149 -14.80 -9.37 -1.63
C ALA A 149 -14.83 -9.15 -3.15
N LEU A 150 -14.88 -10.24 -3.93
CA LEU A 150 -14.84 -10.16 -5.39
C LEU A 150 -16.12 -9.50 -5.93
N GLU A 151 -17.25 -9.80 -5.29
CA GLU A 151 -18.57 -9.27 -5.61
C GLU A 151 -18.61 -7.76 -5.35
N ASP A 152 -17.98 -7.31 -4.26
CA ASP A 152 -17.87 -5.89 -3.92
C ASP A 152 -16.99 -5.15 -4.93
N GLU A 153 -15.87 -5.75 -5.37
CA GLU A 153 -15.05 -5.19 -6.44
C GLU A 153 -15.85 -5.00 -7.73
N LEU A 154 -16.58 -6.05 -8.15
CA LEU A 154 -17.38 -6.02 -9.35
C LEU A 154 -18.47 -4.93 -9.27
N GLU A 155 -19.19 -4.86 -8.16
CA GLU A 155 -20.22 -3.84 -7.91
C GLU A 155 -19.64 -2.42 -8.02
N LEU A 156 -18.52 -2.15 -7.35
CA LEU A 156 -17.87 -0.84 -7.38
C LEU A 156 -17.37 -0.48 -8.79
N LYS A 157 -16.78 -1.44 -9.53
CA LYS A 157 -16.29 -1.20 -10.90
C LYS A 157 -17.43 -0.94 -11.88
N ILE A 158 -18.53 -1.69 -11.77
CA ILE A 158 -19.73 -1.46 -12.58
C ILE A 158 -20.30 -0.07 -12.26
N TYR A 159 -20.43 0.28 -10.98
CA TYR A 159 -20.91 1.60 -10.57
C TYR A 159 -20.03 2.70 -11.16
N ALA A 160 -18.71 2.62 -10.98
CA ALA A 160 -17.77 3.62 -11.48
C ALA A 160 -17.89 3.78 -13.01
N ARG A 161 -17.89 2.67 -13.76
CA ARG A 161 -18.06 2.69 -15.22
C ARG A 161 -19.36 3.37 -15.64
N ASN A 162 -20.48 3.01 -15.01
CA ASN A 162 -21.79 3.57 -15.37
C ASN A 162 -21.91 5.07 -15.08
N HIS A 163 -21.05 5.61 -14.21
CA HIS A 163 -21.01 7.03 -13.85
C HIS A 163 -19.82 7.78 -14.49
N ASN A 164 -19.13 7.18 -15.48
CA ASN A 164 -17.93 7.74 -16.11
C ASN A 164 -16.79 8.06 -15.12
N LEU A 165 -16.74 7.31 -14.02
CA LEU A 165 -15.67 7.36 -13.04
C LEU A 165 -14.70 6.19 -13.26
N LEU A 166 -13.53 6.31 -12.63
CA LEU A 166 -12.47 5.31 -12.70
C LEU A 166 -12.27 4.75 -11.30
N LEU A 167 -12.33 3.43 -11.16
CA LEU A 167 -11.96 2.73 -9.93
C LEU A 167 -10.68 1.92 -10.19
N MET A 168 -9.56 2.41 -9.67
CA MET A 168 -8.26 1.74 -9.67
C MET A 168 -8.16 0.86 -8.41
N GLY A 169 -8.27 -0.46 -8.54
CA GLY A 169 -8.27 -1.39 -7.40
C GLY A 169 -9.58 -2.19 -7.29
N PRO A 170 -9.81 -2.94 -6.19
CA PRO A 170 -8.99 -3.07 -4.98
C PRO A 170 -7.57 -3.60 -5.20
N ASP A 171 -6.74 -3.54 -4.17
CA ASP A 171 -5.33 -3.96 -4.22
C ASP A 171 -4.55 -3.26 -5.36
N CYS A 172 -4.81 -1.96 -5.51
CA CYS A 172 -4.04 -1.12 -6.44
C CYS A 172 -2.93 -0.41 -5.68
N GLY A 173 -1.75 -1.04 -5.62
CA GLY A 173 -0.58 -0.48 -4.93
C GLY A 173 0.15 0.63 -5.70
N THR A 174 0.04 0.68 -7.03
CA THR A 174 0.82 1.58 -7.89
C THR A 174 -0.07 2.24 -8.94
N ALA A 175 -0.09 3.56 -8.96
CA ALA A 175 -0.57 4.34 -10.10
C ALA A 175 0.20 5.66 -10.21
N MET A 176 0.13 6.28 -11.39
CA MET A 176 0.69 7.60 -11.66
C MET A 176 -0.18 8.30 -12.69
N LEU A 177 -0.84 9.39 -12.31
CA LEU A 177 -1.69 10.15 -13.22
C LEU A 177 -1.06 11.51 -13.49
N ASN A 178 -0.75 11.82 -14.76
CA ASN A 178 -0.12 13.09 -15.14
C ASN A 178 1.18 13.35 -14.36
N ASN A 179 2.00 12.30 -14.21
CA ASN A 179 3.21 12.29 -13.37
C ASN A 179 3.00 12.54 -11.86
N ILE A 180 1.76 12.57 -11.37
CA ILE A 180 1.46 12.61 -9.92
C ILE A 180 1.49 11.17 -9.39
N PRO A 181 2.38 10.84 -8.43
CA PRO A 181 2.46 9.51 -7.86
C PRO A 181 1.26 9.22 -6.96
N LEU A 182 0.68 8.03 -7.10
CA LEU A 182 -0.40 7.54 -6.25
C LEU A 182 -0.01 6.15 -5.71
N GLY A 183 0.04 6.01 -4.39
CA GLY A 183 0.62 4.83 -3.73
C GLY A 183 2.12 4.72 -4.01
N PHE A 184 2.60 3.52 -4.34
CA PHE A 184 4.00 3.27 -4.64
C PHE A 184 4.31 3.53 -6.12
N ALA A 185 4.96 4.65 -6.43
CA ALA A 185 5.34 5.01 -7.80
C ALA A 185 6.81 5.47 -7.91
N ASN A 186 7.38 5.35 -9.11
CA ASN A 186 8.76 5.79 -9.39
C ASN A 186 8.77 7.16 -10.07
N LYS A 187 9.73 8.01 -9.69
CA LYS A 187 10.02 9.24 -10.43
C LYS A 187 10.61 8.87 -11.79
N VAL A 188 9.83 9.05 -12.85
CA VAL A 188 10.24 8.78 -14.23
C VAL A 188 10.14 10.03 -15.11
N ARG A 189 10.67 9.94 -16.33
CA ARG A 189 10.65 11.05 -17.29
C ARG A 189 9.23 11.22 -17.77
N ARG A 190 8.73 12.46 -17.81
CA ARG A 190 7.46 12.76 -18.48
C ARG A 190 7.60 12.44 -19.96
N GLY A 191 6.59 11.79 -20.52
CA GLY A 191 6.55 11.56 -21.95
C GLY A 191 5.16 11.22 -22.45
N LYS A 192 5.12 10.37 -23.47
CA LYS A 192 3.94 10.11 -24.29
C LYS A 192 3.42 8.67 -24.17
N ILE A 193 4.08 7.84 -23.38
CA ILE A 193 3.75 6.42 -23.23
C ILE A 193 2.77 6.26 -22.07
N GLY A 194 1.57 5.74 -22.37
CA GLY A 194 0.60 5.34 -21.36
C GLY A 194 0.80 3.88 -20.96
N ILE A 195 0.66 3.58 -19.68
CA ILE A 195 0.74 2.23 -19.12
C ILE A 195 -0.59 1.92 -18.44
N VAL A 196 -1.12 0.73 -18.68
CA VAL A 196 -2.25 0.15 -17.93
C VAL A 196 -1.79 -1.19 -17.39
N GLY A 197 -1.90 -1.41 -16.09
CA GLY A 197 -1.31 -2.57 -15.43
C GLY A 197 -2.13 -3.09 -14.25
N ALA A 198 -2.28 -4.42 -14.20
CA ALA A 198 -2.89 -5.15 -13.10
C ALA A 198 -1.85 -5.65 -12.08
N SER A 199 -0.61 -5.19 -12.16
CA SER A 199 0.48 -5.57 -11.24
C SER A 199 1.24 -4.32 -10.79
N GLY A 200 1.37 -4.12 -9.48
CA GLY A 200 2.04 -2.96 -8.91
C GLY A 200 3.52 -2.90 -9.31
N THR A 201 4.32 -3.85 -8.84
CA THR A 201 5.77 -3.93 -9.16
C THR A 201 6.04 -4.15 -10.65
N GLY A 202 5.17 -4.90 -11.35
CA GLY A 202 5.25 -5.03 -12.81
C GLY A 202 5.10 -3.68 -13.54
N THR A 203 4.16 -2.86 -13.08
CA THR A 203 3.98 -1.49 -13.61
C THR A 203 5.19 -0.62 -13.31
N GLN A 204 5.72 -0.68 -12.09
CA GLN A 204 6.95 0.03 -11.71
C GLN A 204 8.13 -0.35 -12.60
N GLU A 205 8.34 -1.65 -12.86
CA GLU A 205 9.44 -2.11 -13.70
C GLU A 205 9.30 -1.63 -15.14
N VAL A 206 8.09 -1.67 -15.71
CA VAL A 206 7.86 -1.11 -17.05
C VAL A 206 8.17 0.38 -17.08
N MET A 207 7.72 1.14 -16.07
CA MET A 207 8.00 2.57 -15.95
C MET A 207 9.51 2.84 -15.92
N THR A 208 10.27 2.09 -15.11
CA THR A 208 11.71 2.27 -14.96
C THR A 208 12.46 1.84 -16.22
N LEU A 209 12.04 0.79 -16.92
CA LEU A 209 12.63 0.35 -18.18
C LEU A 209 12.42 1.39 -19.29
N ILE A 210 11.21 1.93 -19.43
CA ILE A 210 10.91 3.03 -20.37
C ILE A 210 11.84 4.22 -20.06
N HIS A 211 11.97 4.58 -18.78
CA HIS A 211 12.90 5.63 -18.38
C HIS A 211 14.34 5.25 -18.76
N LYS A 212 14.86 4.09 -18.39
CA LYS A 212 16.25 3.69 -18.71
C LYS A 212 16.53 3.72 -20.22
N ARG A 213 15.54 3.45 -21.07
CA ARG A 213 15.64 3.51 -22.54
C ARG A 213 15.43 4.90 -23.16
N GLY A 214 15.40 5.95 -22.34
CA GLY A 214 15.24 7.34 -22.80
C GLY A 214 13.80 7.75 -23.10
N GLY A 215 12.83 6.83 -22.97
CA GLY A 215 11.40 7.13 -23.09
C GLY A 215 10.85 7.90 -21.89
N GLY A 216 9.58 8.28 -21.98
CA GLY A 216 8.86 8.94 -20.90
C GLY A 216 7.41 8.51 -20.82
N VAL A 217 6.92 8.43 -19.58
CA VAL A 217 5.58 7.97 -19.22
C VAL A 217 4.65 9.18 -19.06
N SER A 218 3.43 9.08 -19.55
CA SER A 218 2.37 10.08 -19.34
C SER A 218 1.52 9.71 -18.12
N HIS A 219 1.04 8.47 -18.11
CA HIS A 219 0.21 7.88 -17.08
C HIS A 219 0.59 6.41 -16.88
N ALA A 220 0.44 5.93 -15.66
CA ALA A 220 0.45 4.51 -15.31
C ALA A 220 -0.82 4.24 -14.50
N ILE A 221 -1.82 3.61 -15.11
CA ILE A 221 -3.10 3.31 -14.48
C ILE A 221 -3.03 1.91 -13.88
N GLY A 222 -3.01 1.83 -12.56
CA GLY A 222 -3.14 0.58 -11.82
C GLY A 222 -4.60 0.13 -11.77
N THR A 223 -4.91 -1.10 -12.18
CA THR A 223 -6.29 -1.56 -12.32
C THR A 223 -6.80 -2.38 -11.12
N GLY A 224 -5.87 -2.82 -10.27
CA GLY A 224 -6.10 -3.81 -9.22
C GLY A 224 -5.72 -5.22 -9.68
N SER A 225 -5.18 -6.03 -8.77
CA SER A 225 -4.56 -7.33 -9.08
C SER A 225 -5.51 -8.35 -9.69
N ARG A 226 -6.81 -8.19 -9.44
CA ARG A 226 -7.87 -9.09 -9.89
C ARG A 226 -8.66 -8.58 -11.09
N ASP A 227 -8.34 -7.40 -11.61
CA ASP A 227 -9.14 -6.76 -12.68
C ASP A 227 -9.27 -7.65 -13.93
N LEU A 228 -8.21 -8.36 -14.29
CA LEU A 228 -8.19 -9.23 -15.47
C LEU A 228 -8.79 -10.63 -15.23
N ARG A 229 -9.31 -10.92 -14.04
CA ARG A 229 -10.05 -12.17 -13.81
C ARG A 229 -11.36 -12.15 -14.59
N SER A 230 -11.79 -13.33 -15.05
CA SER A 230 -13.03 -13.51 -15.82
C SER A 230 -14.25 -12.90 -15.15
N GLU A 231 -14.31 -12.98 -13.82
CA GLU A 231 -15.41 -12.53 -12.97
C GLU A 231 -15.51 -11.00 -12.92
N ILE A 232 -14.38 -10.29 -13.07
CA ILE A 232 -14.32 -8.82 -13.11
C ILE A 232 -14.42 -8.31 -14.55
N GLY A 233 -13.81 -9.00 -15.51
CA GLY A 233 -13.94 -8.70 -16.93
C GLY A 233 -13.08 -7.54 -17.41
N GLY A 234 -12.02 -7.17 -16.69
CA GLY A 234 -11.06 -6.15 -17.11
C GLY A 234 -11.65 -4.74 -17.21
N ILE A 235 -12.70 -4.44 -16.43
CA ILE A 235 -13.45 -3.18 -16.53
C ILE A 235 -12.51 -1.97 -16.47
N THR A 236 -11.64 -1.90 -15.45
CA THR A 236 -10.74 -0.76 -15.29
C THR A 236 -9.64 -0.77 -16.35
N THR A 237 -9.17 -1.94 -16.76
CA THR A 237 -8.23 -2.08 -17.88
C THR A 237 -8.79 -1.45 -19.16
N LEU A 238 -10.03 -1.79 -19.53
CA LEU A 238 -10.70 -1.26 -20.73
C LEU A 238 -10.89 0.26 -20.63
N GLN A 239 -11.38 0.77 -19.50
CA GLN A 239 -11.50 2.22 -19.27
C GLN A 239 -10.13 2.92 -19.33
N GLY A 240 -9.09 2.29 -18.77
CA GLY A 240 -7.73 2.82 -18.78
C GLY A 240 -7.15 2.88 -20.19
N LEU A 241 -7.42 1.88 -21.03
CA LEU A 241 -7.02 1.87 -22.44
C LEU A 241 -7.70 2.98 -23.24
N GLU A 242 -8.99 3.20 -23.02
CA GLU A 242 -9.75 4.29 -23.65
C GLU A 242 -9.22 5.67 -23.19
N GLY A 243 -9.06 5.87 -21.88
CA GLY A 243 -8.60 7.13 -21.30
C GLY A 243 -7.13 7.46 -21.60
N ALA A 244 -6.26 6.45 -21.68
CA ALA A 244 -4.85 6.62 -22.04
C ALA A 244 -4.62 6.86 -23.54
N CYS A 245 -5.66 6.76 -24.38
CA CYS A 245 -5.56 6.88 -25.84
C CYS A 245 -6.26 8.12 -26.47
N PRO A 246 -5.84 9.38 -26.21
CA PRO A 246 -6.46 10.51 -26.91
C PRO A 246 -6.07 10.59 -28.39
N LYS A 247 -4.80 10.30 -28.75
CA LYS A 247 -4.27 10.40 -30.15
C LYS A 247 -3.02 9.52 -30.33
N ARG A 248 -3.13 8.38 -31.03
CA ARG A 248 -2.07 7.54 -31.66
C ARG A 248 -0.65 7.66 -31.06
N ARG A 249 -0.43 7.17 -29.83
CA ARG A 249 0.91 7.02 -29.22
C ARG A 249 0.91 5.74 -28.37
N GLY A 250 2.04 5.01 -28.37
CA GLY A 250 2.12 3.62 -27.89
C GLY A 250 1.56 3.42 -26.48
N ILE A 251 0.71 2.41 -26.35
CA ILE A 251 0.16 1.93 -25.07
C ILE A 251 0.85 0.61 -24.75
N LEU A 252 1.36 0.52 -23.52
CA LEU A 252 1.93 -0.72 -23.02
C LEU A 252 0.98 -1.31 -21.98
N VAL A 253 0.39 -2.45 -22.33
CA VAL A 253 -0.39 -3.25 -21.40
C VAL A 253 0.60 -4.14 -20.65
N ALA A 254 0.65 -3.97 -19.34
CA ALA A 254 1.40 -4.86 -18.46
C ALA A 254 0.39 -5.83 -17.82
N PRO A 255 -0.08 -6.87 -18.55
CA PRO A 255 -0.80 -7.94 -17.89
C PRO A 255 0.19 -8.57 -16.90
N SER A 256 -0.30 -8.95 -15.73
CA SER A 256 0.49 -9.47 -14.62
C SER A 256 1.70 -10.31 -15.08
N PHE A 257 2.90 -9.71 -15.12
CA PHE A 257 4.14 -10.45 -15.28
C PHE A 257 4.44 -11.07 -13.92
N ALA A 258 3.83 -12.22 -13.66
CA ALA A 258 4.30 -13.09 -12.59
C ALA A 258 5.64 -13.67 -13.04
N PHE A 259 6.74 -13.31 -12.37
CA PHE A 259 7.90 -14.17 -12.32
C PHE A 259 7.45 -15.45 -11.59
N PHE A 260 6.99 -16.45 -12.34
CA PHE A 260 6.82 -17.78 -11.80
C PHE A 260 8.22 -18.37 -11.53
N LYS A 261 8.44 -18.91 -10.33
CA LYS A 261 9.40 -20.01 -10.15
C LYS A 261 9.08 -21.08 -11.22
N PRO A 262 10.08 -21.69 -11.87
CA PRO A 262 9.83 -22.54 -13.03
C PRO A 262 8.88 -23.67 -12.65
N PHE A 263 7.72 -23.71 -13.28
CA PHE A 263 6.85 -24.88 -13.25
C PHE A 263 7.50 -26.00 -14.09
N SER A 264 7.40 -27.23 -13.59
CA SER A 264 8.03 -28.45 -14.06
C SER A 264 7.73 -28.78 -15.54
N PRO A 265 8.58 -29.58 -16.21
CA PRO A 265 8.57 -29.76 -17.65
C PRO A 265 7.50 -30.76 -18.10
N SER A 266 6.29 -30.27 -18.41
CA SER A 266 5.35 -31.04 -19.21
C SER A 266 4.29 -30.16 -19.86
N TRP A 267 4.66 -29.47 -20.94
CA TRP A 267 3.70 -28.95 -21.91
C TRP A 267 4.10 -29.48 -23.29
N LYS A 268 3.34 -30.46 -23.78
CA LYS A 268 3.35 -30.87 -25.18
C LYS A 268 2.63 -29.79 -25.98
N SER A 269 3.25 -29.39 -27.09
CA SER A 269 2.70 -28.52 -28.12
C SER A 269 1.36 -29.05 -28.63
N LEU A 270 0.37 -28.17 -28.75
CA LEU A 270 -0.76 -28.38 -29.64
C LEU A 270 -0.55 -27.46 -30.85
N GLU A 271 -0.43 -28.11 -32.01
CA GLU A 271 -0.53 -27.51 -33.35
C GLU A 271 -1.93 -26.93 -33.60
#